data_AF-A0A925XIU7-F1
#
_entry.id   AF-A0A925XIU7-F1
#
_cell.length_a   1.000
_cell.length_b   1.000
_cell.length_c   1.000
_cell.angle_alpha   90.00
_cell.angle_beta   90.00
_cell.angle_gamma   90.00
#
_symmetry.space_group_name_H-M   'P 1'
#
loop_
_entity.id
_entity.type
_entity.pdbx_description
1 polymer ?
#
loop_
_entity_poly.entity_id
_entity_poly.type
_entity_poly.pdbx_seq_one_letter_code
_entity_poly.pdbx_strand_id
1 'polypeptide(L)'
;MPADSTPLPEDAARSPESPVSEPTYRLSAPNPMLDDAVPTPAVSPARTFVKKPSAKSKRADYWALWGYNALVFVTSVCVMTLELTASRLISKTVGSSLYTWTSVIGVVLAGITLGNWLGGWLADRYDRGRSLAWMYLLGSVSCASVLWLDQIIAPMNRPSMFSWPAWILTVVASIFLLPSLALGTISPLVASMALSRSTKTGSTVGNVYAWGAFGSIVGTFLTGFYLIDVWGTRTIIGLTASTLGLLAVIMAGSGKIFRASVVCGWMQLLGWTVLAATCTQPMMAAVGKTVGSTLSVTQSKSKATTTRERWSYFGGSVGLKLHELGLLLKLRDDRVGTYYDESNYSTIIVGEDEAEDGTPIKYLRLDKLIHSYYDPLDPTALHYEYEQVYAAVTKATAKSLVQPVTISINSLPQDRFDAGKLPGGVTFDEKTSLLRIDQPSQSVFDALLDLSPDAPFWKAITELHKETNAPLWGGFSSVALEQMPEGITIPESLSPTLRHDVTLGVVTAYQALTNETRDQLIRNTP
;
A
#
# COMPACT_ATOMS: atom_id res chain seq x y z
N MET A 1 32.01 10.20 -64.19
CA MET A 1 32.73 8.92 -64.42
C MET A 1 32.37 7.96 -63.31
N PRO A 2 31.85 6.77 -63.62
CA PRO A 2 31.04 6.39 -64.80
C PRO A 2 29.58 6.09 -64.35
N ALA A 3 28.54 6.37 -65.17
CA ALA A 3 28.18 5.74 -66.46
C ALA A 3 27.75 4.29 -66.23
N ASP A 4 26.56 3.82 -66.57
CA ASP A 4 25.87 3.80 -67.89
C ASP A 4 24.43 3.27 -67.64
N SER A 5 23.42 3.33 -68.49
CA SER A 5 23.04 4.09 -69.68
C SER A 5 21.68 3.52 -70.11
N THR A 6 20.73 4.41 -70.40
CA THR A 6 19.41 4.27 -71.08
C THR A 6 19.48 3.52 -72.45
N PRO A 7 18.41 3.29 -73.28
CA PRO A 7 17.07 3.93 -73.31
C PRO A 7 15.83 3.07 -73.77
N LEU A 8 14.67 3.75 -73.72
CA LEU A 8 13.35 3.61 -74.43
C LEU A 8 13.49 3.49 -76.00
N PRO A 9 12.45 3.25 -76.86
CA PRO A 9 11.10 3.87 -76.83
C PRO A 9 9.88 3.15 -77.51
N GLU A 10 8.75 3.89 -77.47
CA GLU A 10 7.54 3.97 -78.32
C GLU A 10 7.47 3.13 -79.62
N ASP A 11 6.30 2.56 -79.97
CA ASP A 11 5.31 3.24 -80.83
C ASP A 11 4.07 2.38 -81.20
N ALA A 12 3.02 3.10 -81.58
CA ALA A 12 1.70 2.62 -81.98
C ALA A 12 1.65 2.03 -83.41
N ALA A 13 0.77 1.05 -83.67
CA ALA A 13 0.09 0.89 -84.96
C ALA A 13 -1.07 -0.14 -84.98
N ARG A 14 -2.26 0.39 -85.31
CA ARG A 14 -3.24 -0.12 -86.31
C ARG A 14 -4.11 -1.38 -86.03
N SER A 15 -5.43 -1.12 -85.94
CA SER A 15 -6.57 -1.94 -86.40
C SER A 15 -6.44 -2.30 -87.91
N PRO A 16 -7.21 -3.23 -88.56
CA PRO A 16 -8.67 -3.45 -88.39
C PRO A 16 -9.23 -4.89 -88.64
N GLU A 17 -10.56 -5.00 -88.46
CA GLU A 17 -11.53 -5.85 -89.17
C GLU A 17 -11.62 -7.40 -89.01
N SER A 18 -12.90 -7.81 -88.92
CA SER A 18 -13.63 -9.10 -88.84
C SER A 18 -13.31 -10.15 -89.94
N PRO A 19 -13.87 -11.41 -90.00
CA PRO A 19 -15.18 -11.85 -89.46
C PRO A 19 -15.35 -13.33 -89.00
N VAL A 20 -16.50 -13.54 -88.33
CA VAL A 20 -17.46 -14.68 -88.35
C VAL A 20 -17.06 -15.98 -89.08
N SER A 21 -17.14 -17.14 -88.39
CA SER A 21 -17.70 -18.39 -88.94
C SER A 21 -18.09 -19.40 -87.84
N GLU A 22 -19.26 -19.98 -88.03
CA GLU A 22 -20.07 -20.84 -87.15
C GLU A 22 -19.62 -22.34 -87.12
N PRO A 23 -20.36 -23.28 -86.46
CA PRO A 23 -19.81 -24.33 -85.60
C PRO A 23 -19.66 -25.70 -86.29
N THR A 24 -18.95 -26.64 -85.65
CA THR A 24 -18.97 -28.06 -86.07
C THR A 24 -19.44 -28.99 -84.96
N TYR A 25 -20.51 -29.69 -85.29
CA TYR A 25 -21.23 -30.71 -84.54
C TYR A 25 -20.50 -32.06 -84.62
N ARG A 26 -20.37 -32.80 -83.51
CA ARG A 26 -20.31 -34.27 -83.54
C ARG A 26 -21.04 -34.88 -82.35
N LEU A 27 -22.23 -35.39 -82.67
CA LEU A 27 -22.99 -36.39 -81.91
C LEU A 27 -22.34 -37.77 -82.11
N SER A 28 -22.26 -38.53 -81.02
CA SER A 28 -22.47 -39.99 -81.05
C SER A 28 -23.00 -40.42 -79.68
N ALA A 29 -24.27 -40.83 -79.68
CA ALA A 29 -25.04 -41.36 -78.55
C ALA A 29 -24.60 -42.80 -78.19
N PRO A 30 -25.15 -43.44 -77.13
CA PRO A 30 -26.52 -43.96 -77.19
C PRO A 30 -27.40 -43.69 -75.95
N ASN A 31 -28.70 -43.53 -76.23
CA ASN A 31 -29.84 -43.56 -75.29
C ASN A 31 -30.12 -45.03 -74.88
N PRO A 32 -30.74 -45.35 -73.72
CA PRO A 32 -32.21 -45.25 -73.64
C PRO A 32 -32.80 -45.04 -72.23
N MET A 33 -33.87 -44.24 -72.13
CA MET A 33 -35.20 -44.60 -71.58
C MET A 33 -35.94 -43.32 -71.18
N LEU A 34 -37.08 -43.09 -71.84
CA LEU A 34 -38.07 -42.08 -71.47
C LEU A 34 -38.75 -42.50 -70.17
N ASP A 35 -38.88 -41.56 -69.24
CA ASP A 35 -40.06 -41.46 -68.38
C ASP A 35 -40.63 -40.06 -68.58
N ASP A 36 -41.80 -40.01 -69.23
CA ASP A 36 -42.60 -38.82 -69.45
C ASP A 36 -43.13 -38.28 -68.11
N ALA A 37 -42.59 -37.15 -67.65
CA ALA A 37 -43.19 -36.35 -66.60
C ALA A 37 -43.42 -34.91 -67.11
N VAL A 38 -44.70 -34.59 -67.30
CA VAL A 38 -45.26 -33.27 -67.64
C VAL A 38 -44.61 -32.18 -66.75
N PRO A 39 -44.06 -31.07 -67.30
CA PRO A 39 -43.57 -29.98 -66.48
C PRO A 39 -44.77 -29.20 -65.90
N THR A 40 -44.94 -29.29 -64.58
CA THR A 40 -45.82 -28.41 -63.81
C THR A 40 -45.30 -26.97 -63.86
N PRO A 41 -46.17 -25.95 -63.90
CA PRO A 41 -45.74 -24.56 -63.94
C PRO A 41 -44.97 -24.21 -62.65
N ALA A 42 -43.83 -23.55 -62.81
CA ALA A 42 -42.97 -23.13 -61.71
C ALA A 42 -43.74 -22.26 -60.71
N VAL A 43 -43.99 -22.81 -59.51
CA VAL A 43 -44.45 -22.05 -58.35
C VAL A 43 -43.32 -21.11 -57.97
N SER A 44 -43.53 -19.80 -58.16
CA SER A 44 -42.63 -18.76 -57.64
C SER A 44 -42.39 -19.02 -56.14
N PRO A 45 -41.14 -18.97 -55.65
CA PRO A 45 -40.89 -19.18 -54.23
C PRO A 45 -41.66 -18.12 -53.45
N ALA A 46 -42.56 -18.58 -52.58
CA ALA A 46 -43.31 -17.72 -51.68
C ALA A 46 -42.31 -16.78 -51.00
N ARG A 47 -42.49 -15.47 -51.17
CA ARG A 47 -41.78 -14.46 -50.37
C ARG A 47 -41.98 -14.83 -48.90
N THR A 48 -40.95 -15.40 -48.29
CA THR A 48 -40.90 -15.60 -46.85
C THR A 48 -40.99 -14.22 -46.24
N PHE A 49 -42.16 -13.89 -45.69
CA PHE A 49 -42.36 -12.69 -44.90
C PHE A 49 -41.40 -12.78 -43.71
N VAL A 50 -40.27 -12.09 -43.79
CA VAL A 50 -39.40 -11.84 -42.65
C VAL A 50 -40.26 -11.08 -41.63
N LYS A 51 -40.72 -11.79 -40.60
CA LYS A 51 -41.55 -11.26 -39.53
C LYS A 51 -40.76 -10.11 -38.89
N LYS A 52 -41.16 -8.85 -39.15
CA LYS A 52 -40.53 -7.67 -38.51
C LYS A 52 -40.49 -7.91 -37.00
N PRO A 53 -39.32 -7.80 -36.33
CA PRO A 53 -39.23 -8.02 -34.90
C PRO A 53 -40.20 -7.09 -34.19
N SER A 54 -41.07 -7.66 -33.35
CA SER A 54 -42.09 -6.90 -32.63
C SER A 54 -41.42 -5.87 -31.71
N ALA A 55 -42.08 -4.72 -31.49
CA ALA A 55 -41.55 -3.68 -30.60
C ALA A 55 -41.25 -4.19 -29.17
N LYS A 56 -41.91 -5.28 -28.73
CA LYS A 56 -41.63 -5.97 -27.46
C LYS A 56 -40.27 -6.70 -27.47
N SER A 57 -39.81 -7.23 -28.60
CA SER A 57 -38.48 -7.87 -28.69
C SER A 57 -37.36 -6.85 -28.56
N LYS A 58 -37.48 -5.69 -29.21
CA LYS A 58 -36.44 -4.63 -29.13
C LYS A 58 -36.20 -4.12 -27.71
N ARG A 59 -37.24 -3.99 -26.89
CA ARG A 59 -37.09 -3.62 -25.47
C ARG A 59 -36.43 -4.73 -24.65
N ALA A 60 -36.75 -6.00 -24.91
CA ALA A 60 -36.13 -7.13 -24.23
C ALA A 60 -34.64 -7.27 -24.57
N ASP A 61 -34.27 -7.08 -25.84
CA ASP A 61 -32.88 -7.12 -26.28
C ASP A 61 -32.05 -5.96 -25.69
N TYR A 62 -32.66 -4.77 -25.52
CA TYR A 62 -32.02 -3.63 -24.86
C TYR A 62 -31.70 -3.91 -23.38
N TRP A 63 -32.66 -4.44 -22.63
CA TRP A 63 -32.44 -4.82 -21.21
C TRP A 63 -31.42 -5.95 -21.05
N ALA A 64 -31.39 -6.91 -21.99
CA ALA A 64 -30.38 -7.96 -21.99
C ALA A 64 -28.96 -7.41 -22.18
N LEU A 65 -28.78 -6.45 -23.10
CA LEU A 65 -27.48 -5.79 -23.32
C LEU A 65 -27.01 -4.99 -22.10
N TRP A 66 -27.92 -4.30 -21.41
CA TRP A 66 -27.61 -3.65 -20.14
C TRP A 66 -27.21 -4.65 -19.05
N GLY A 67 -27.90 -5.79 -18.98
CA GLY A 67 -27.54 -6.89 -18.08
C GLY A 67 -26.12 -7.39 -18.34
N TYR A 68 -25.74 -7.61 -19.59
CA TYR A 68 -24.38 -8.03 -19.96
C TYR A 68 -23.31 -7.00 -19.58
N ASN A 69 -23.57 -5.72 -19.83
CA ASN A 69 -22.66 -4.65 -19.42
C ASN A 69 -22.49 -4.60 -17.89
N ALA A 70 -23.59 -4.75 -17.13
CA ALA A 70 -23.53 -4.81 -15.67
C ALA A 70 -22.75 -6.02 -15.15
N LEU A 71 -22.89 -7.19 -15.79
CA LEU A 71 -22.12 -8.38 -15.43
C LEU A 71 -20.61 -8.16 -15.61
N VAL A 72 -20.21 -7.58 -16.74
CA VAL A 72 -18.79 -7.27 -17.00
C VAL A 72 -18.29 -6.22 -16.00
N PHE A 73 -19.07 -5.17 -15.75
CA PHE A 73 -18.72 -4.15 -14.77
C PHE A 73 -18.45 -4.74 -13.37
N VAL A 74 -19.39 -5.53 -12.83
CA VAL A 74 -19.24 -6.15 -11.50
C VAL A 74 -18.08 -7.14 -11.47
N THR A 75 -17.90 -7.93 -12.53
CA THR A 75 -16.77 -8.86 -12.63
C THR A 75 -15.43 -8.10 -12.64
N SER A 76 -15.33 -7.01 -13.40
CA SER A 76 -14.13 -6.18 -13.45
C SER A 76 -13.81 -5.52 -12.11
N VAL A 77 -14.83 -5.10 -11.35
CA VAL A 77 -14.66 -4.67 -9.95
C VAL A 77 -14.05 -5.80 -9.13
N CYS A 78 -14.61 -7.02 -9.21
CA CYS A 78 -14.10 -8.19 -8.49
C CYS A 78 -12.66 -8.55 -8.86
N VAL A 79 -12.30 -8.48 -10.15
CA VAL A 79 -10.92 -8.76 -10.62
C VAL A 79 -9.93 -7.78 -10.00
N MET A 80 -10.19 -6.47 -10.09
CA MET A 80 -9.29 -5.46 -9.51
C MET A 80 -9.26 -5.53 -7.98
N THR A 81 -10.39 -5.87 -7.36
CA THR A 81 -10.47 -6.08 -5.91
C THR A 81 -9.56 -7.24 -5.48
N LEU A 82 -9.61 -8.36 -6.20
CA LEU A 82 -8.76 -9.53 -5.94
C LEU A 82 -7.27 -9.21 -6.15
N GLU A 83 -6.93 -8.48 -7.22
CA GLU A 83 -5.54 -8.12 -7.51
C GLU A 83 -4.92 -7.21 -6.43
N LEU A 84 -5.65 -6.19 -5.97
CA LEU A 84 -5.18 -5.30 -4.90
C LEU A 84 -5.11 -5.99 -3.53
N THR A 85 -6.05 -6.88 -3.23
CA THR A 85 -6.01 -7.66 -1.98
C THR A 85 -4.89 -8.70 -2.00
N ALA A 86 -4.54 -9.24 -3.17
CA ALA A 86 -3.45 -10.21 -3.31
C ALA A 86 -2.10 -9.64 -2.85
N SER A 87 -1.76 -8.41 -3.25
CA SER A 87 -0.48 -7.81 -2.86
C SER A 87 -0.38 -7.59 -1.34
N ARG A 88 -1.49 -7.19 -0.70
CA ARG A 88 -1.57 -7.02 0.76
C ARG A 88 -1.46 -8.34 1.50
N LEU A 89 -2.21 -9.35 1.06
CA LEU A 89 -2.21 -10.67 1.69
C LEU A 89 -0.81 -11.31 1.65
N ILE A 90 -0.13 -11.26 0.49
CA ILE A 90 1.20 -11.85 0.31
C ILE A 90 2.30 -11.04 1.03
N SER A 91 2.15 -9.72 1.14
CA SER A 91 3.14 -8.87 1.81
C SER A 91 3.31 -9.22 3.29
N LYS A 92 2.26 -9.71 3.95
CA LYS A 92 2.31 -10.18 5.34
C LYS A 92 3.36 -11.29 5.55
N THR A 93 3.50 -12.21 4.60
CA THR A 93 4.30 -13.43 4.77
C THR A 93 5.63 -13.39 4.04
N VAL A 94 5.65 -12.77 2.85
CA VAL A 94 6.85 -12.71 2.01
C VAL A 94 7.49 -11.32 1.99
N GLY A 95 6.80 -10.31 2.51
CA GLY A 95 7.26 -8.92 2.56
C GLY A 95 6.83 -8.11 1.33
N SER A 96 6.74 -6.79 1.50
CA SER A 96 6.48 -5.86 0.39
C SER A 96 7.78 -5.54 -0.34
N SER A 97 7.91 -6.02 -1.58
CA SER A 97 9.09 -5.81 -2.43
C SER A 97 8.69 -5.68 -3.89
N LEU A 98 9.59 -5.16 -4.74
CA LEU A 98 9.38 -5.13 -6.20
C LEU A 98 9.04 -6.52 -6.77
N TYR A 99 9.65 -7.58 -6.24
CA TYR A 99 9.36 -8.96 -6.65
C TYR A 99 7.93 -9.39 -6.30
N THR A 100 7.42 -8.98 -5.14
CA THR A 100 6.05 -9.27 -4.70
C THR A 100 5.03 -8.62 -5.64
N TRP A 101 5.15 -7.32 -5.86
CA TRP A 101 4.25 -6.57 -6.74
C TRP A 101 4.29 -7.07 -8.18
N THR A 102 5.50 -7.30 -8.72
CA THR A 102 5.67 -7.81 -10.09
C THR A 102 5.08 -9.20 -10.25
N SER A 103 5.24 -10.08 -9.26
CA SER A 103 4.69 -11.43 -9.31
C SER A 103 3.16 -11.43 -9.26
N VAL A 104 2.55 -10.58 -8.43
CA VAL A 104 1.08 -10.45 -8.36
C VAL A 104 0.52 -9.99 -9.70
N ILE A 105 1.01 -8.88 -10.25
CA ILE A 105 0.57 -8.36 -11.54
C ILE A 105 0.79 -9.41 -12.65
N GLY A 106 1.98 -10.01 -12.70
CA GLY A 106 2.33 -11.01 -13.71
C GLY A 106 1.43 -12.24 -13.67
N VAL A 107 1.17 -12.81 -12.49
CA VAL A 107 0.31 -13.99 -12.33
C VAL A 107 -1.15 -13.68 -12.65
N VAL A 108 -1.67 -12.54 -12.18
CA VAL A 108 -3.05 -12.14 -12.43
C VAL A 108 -3.26 -11.93 -13.93
N LEU A 109 -2.36 -11.19 -14.60
CA LEU A 109 -2.40 -10.98 -16.05
C LEU A 109 -2.25 -12.30 -16.84
N ALA A 110 -1.36 -13.20 -16.42
CA ALA A 110 -1.20 -14.52 -17.04
C ALA A 110 -2.48 -15.35 -16.89
N GLY A 111 -3.08 -15.35 -15.70
CA GLY A 111 -4.36 -15.98 -15.42
C GLY A 111 -5.47 -15.43 -16.31
N ILE A 112 -5.65 -14.11 -16.35
CA ILE A 112 -6.64 -13.45 -17.20
C ILE A 112 -6.40 -13.77 -18.68
N THR A 113 -5.15 -13.80 -19.13
CA THR A 113 -4.80 -14.12 -20.53
C THR A 113 -5.20 -15.55 -20.89
N LEU A 114 -4.85 -16.53 -20.05
CA LEU A 114 -5.27 -17.93 -20.22
C LEU A 114 -6.78 -18.07 -20.13
N GLY A 115 -7.41 -17.34 -19.21
CA GLY A 115 -8.85 -17.26 -19.04
C GLY A 115 -9.55 -16.71 -20.27
N ASN A 116 -9.04 -15.64 -20.88
CA ASN A 116 -9.60 -15.06 -22.10
C ASN A 116 -9.57 -16.05 -23.27
N TRP A 117 -8.45 -16.76 -23.43
CA TRP A 117 -8.33 -17.82 -24.43
C TRP A 117 -9.31 -18.96 -24.18
N LEU A 118 -9.35 -19.50 -22.96
CA LEU A 118 -10.25 -20.58 -22.57
C LEU A 118 -11.73 -20.16 -22.67
N GLY A 119 -12.04 -18.93 -22.30
CA GLY A 119 -13.38 -18.35 -22.34
C GLY A 119 -13.90 -18.18 -23.77
N GLY A 120 -13.03 -17.78 -24.71
CA GLY A 120 -13.36 -17.77 -26.14
C GLY A 120 -13.68 -19.18 -26.65
N TRP A 121 -12.82 -20.15 -26.33
CA TRP A 121 -13.04 -21.55 -26.68
C TRP A 121 -14.34 -22.13 -26.06
N LEU A 122 -14.63 -21.80 -24.80
CA LEU A 122 -15.87 -22.17 -24.11
C LEU A 122 -17.10 -21.56 -24.79
N ALA A 123 -16.99 -20.31 -25.27
CA ALA A 123 -18.08 -19.59 -25.92
C ALA A 123 -18.49 -20.22 -27.26
N ASP A 124 -17.53 -20.82 -27.97
CA ASP A 124 -17.78 -21.45 -29.27
C ASP A 124 -18.27 -22.90 -29.13
N ARG A 125 -17.79 -23.63 -28.12
CA ARG A 125 -18.06 -25.07 -27.98
C ARG A 125 -19.27 -25.42 -27.12
N TYR A 126 -19.64 -24.57 -26.17
CA TYR A 126 -20.67 -24.87 -25.17
C TYR A 126 -21.75 -23.78 -25.09
N ASP A 127 -22.85 -24.08 -24.37
CA ASP A 127 -23.88 -23.07 -24.10
C ASP A 127 -23.31 -21.92 -23.26
N ARG A 128 -23.33 -20.72 -23.83
CA ARG A 128 -22.69 -19.52 -23.27
C ARG A 128 -23.24 -19.15 -21.90
N GLY A 129 -24.55 -19.30 -21.68
CA GLY A 129 -25.19 -18.97 -20.40
C GLY A 129 -24.80 -19.96 -19.29
N ARG A 130 -24.86 -21.26 -19.59
CA ARG A 130 -24.46 -22.31 -18.65
C ARG A 130 -22.97 -22.27 -18.34
N SER A 131 -22.11 -22.10 -19.35
CA SER A 131 -20.67 -21.94 -19.16
C SER A 131 -20.37 -20.75 -18.26
N LEU A 132 -21.02 -19.61 -18.48
CA LEU A 132 -20.83 -18.43 -17.65
C LEU A 132 -21.23 -18.66 -16.18
N ALA A 133 -22.35 -19.34 -15.92
CA ALA A 133 -22.77 -19.68 -14.56
C ALA A 133 -21.74 -20.57 -13.83
N TRP A 134 -21.18 -21.56 -14.54
CA TRP A 134 -20.13 -22.42 -13.99
C TRP A 134 -18.82 -21.68 -13.76
N MET A 135 -18.44 -20.75 -14.65
CA MET A 135 -17.22 -19.95 -14.47
C MET A 135 -17.35 -18.95 -13.31
N TYR A 136 -18.53 -18.38 -13.07
CA TYR A 136 -18.80 -17.61 -11.86
C TYR A 136 -18.72 -18.46 -10.59
N LEU A 137 -19.26 -19.68 -10.61
CA LEU A 137 -19.15 -20.59 -9.47
C LEU A 137 -17.69 -21.00 -9.22
N LEU A 138 -16.94 -21.32 -10.28
CA LEU A 138 -15.51 -21.63 -10.20
C LEU A 138 -14.73 -20.43 -9.65
N GLY A 139 -15.02 -19.22 -10.11
CA GLY A 139 -14.45 -17.97 -9.59
C GLY A 139 -14.78 -17.76 -8.12
N SER A 140 -16.02 -18.03 -7.70
CA SER A 140 -16.44 -17.96 -6.30
C SER A 140 -15.68 -18.96 -5.41
N VAL A 141 -15.60 -20.22 -5.83
CA VAL A 141 -14.89 -21.29 -5.09
C VAL A 141 -13.40 -21.03 -5.03
N SER A 142 -12.76 -20.68 -6.16
CA SER A 142 -11.33 -20.40 -6.21
C SER A 142 -10.97 -19.13 -5.44
N CYS A 143 -11.78 -18.08 -5.49
CA CYS A 143 -11.58 -16.88 -4.67
C CYS A 143 -11.73 -17.19 -3.17
N ALA A 144 -12.74 -17.96 -2.78
CA ALA A 144 -12.86 -18.41 -1.39
C ALA A 144 -11.64 -19.24 -0.95
N SER A 145 -11.14 -20.11 -1.83
CA SER A 145 -9.99 -20.99 -1.54
C SER A 145 -8.72 -20.22 -1.15
N VAL A 146 -8.58 -18.96 -1.59
CA VAL A 146 -7.47 -18.07 -1.21
C VAL A 146 -7.33 -17.97 0.32
N LEU A 147 -8.45 -17.94 1.06
CA LEU A 147 -8.42 -17.85 2.53
C LEU A 147 -7.70 -19.03 3.20
N TRP A 148 -7.81 -20.23 2.62
CA TRP A 148 -7.09 -21.41 3.12
C TRP A 148 -5.69 -21.52 2.52
N LEU A 149 -5.55 -21.26 1.22
CA LEU A 149 -4.27 -21.40 0.52
C LEU A 149 -3.23 -20.43 1.06
N ASP A 150 -3.62 -19.20 1.40
CA ASP A 150 -2.75 -18.25 2.10
C ASP A 150 -2.20 -18.84 3.41
N GLN A 151 -3.07 -19.39 4.25
CA GLN A 151 -2.70 -19.94 5.56
C GLN A 151 -1.90 -21.26 5.48
N ILE A 152 -2.03 -22.00 4.38
CA ILE A 152 -1.33 -23.27 4.17
C ILE A 152 0.01 -23.07 3.47
N ILE A 153 0.04 -22.28 2.39
CA ILE A 153 1.19 -22.16 1.49
C ILE A 153 2.13 -21.07 1.97
N ALA A 154 1.61 -19.92 2.40
CA ALA A 154 2.44 -18.77 2.71
C ALA A 154 3.40 -18.96 3.91
N PRO A 155 3.06 -19.76 4.95
CA PRO A 155 3.99 -20.08 6.03
C PRO A 155 5.03 -21.16 5.67
N MET A 156 4.95 -21.79 4.49
CA MET A 156 5.89 -22.84 4.12
C MET A 156 7.31 -22.27 3.97
N ASN A 157 8.28 -23.01 4.50
CA ASN A 157 9.68 -22.66 4.32
C ASN A 157 10.06 -22.78 2.84
N ARG A 158 10.77 -21.76 2.35
CA ARG A 158 11.33 -21.76 1.00
C ARG A 158 12.25 -22.98 0.83
N PRO A 159 12.02 -23.84 -0.18
CA PRO A 159 12.95 -24.92 -0.49
C PRO A 159 14.30 -24.37 -0.94
N SER A 160 15.40 -25.02 -0.59
CA SER A 160 16.76 -24.57 -0.91
C SER A 160 17.02 -24.40 -2.41
N MET A 161 16.29 -25.15 -3.26
CA MET A 161 16.40 -25.09 -4.72
C MET A 161 15.82 -23.81 -5.35
N PHE A 162 14.94 -23.07 -4.65
CA PHE A 162 14.28 -21.90 -5.23
C PHE A 162 15.00 -20.60 -4.85
N SER A 163 15.27 -19.73 -5.82
CA SER A 163 15.66 -18.35 -5.54
C SER A 163 14.51 -17.56 -4.90
N TRP A 164 14.82 -16.45 -4.24
CA TRP A 164 13.79 -15.62 -3.58
C TRP A 164 12.68 -15.14 -4.52
N PRO A 165 12.97 -14.60 -5.72
CA PRO A 165 11.92 -14.19 -6.66
C PRO A 165 11.10 -15.37 -7.20
N ALA A 166 11.75 -16.52 -7.47
CA ALA A 166 11.07 -17.71 -7.97
C ALA A 166 10.12 -18.31 -6.92
N TRP A 167 10.50 -18.25 -5.64
CA TRP A 167 9.64 -18.64 -4.53
C TRP A 167 8.40 -17.75 -4.44
N ILE A 168 8.56 -16.42 -4.44
CA ILE A 168 7.45 -15.46 -4.44
C ILE A 168 6.50 -15.76 -5.60
N LEU A 169 7.03 -15.90 -6.82
CA LEU A 169 6.23 -16.19 -8.00
C LEU A 169 5.45 -17.50 -7.83
N THR A 170 6.07 -18.54 -7.27
CA THR A 170 5.43 -19.85 -7.05
C THR A 170 4.30 -19.77 -6.03
N VAL A 171 4.50 -19.05 -4.92
CA VAL A 171 3.47 -18.83 -3.89
C VAL A 171 2.29 -18.05 -4.47
N VAL A 172 2.56 -16.93 -5.14
CA VAL A 172 1.52 -16.09 -5.76
C VAL A 172 0.76 -16.88 -6.83
N ALA A 173 1.47 -17.61 -7.70
CA ALA A 173 0.85 -18.45 -8.73
C ALA A 173 -0.05 -19.54 -8.14
N SER A 174 0.40 -20.21 -7.07
CA SER A 174 -0.37 -21.27 -6.43
C SER A 174 -1.67 -20.78 -5.80
N ILE A 175 -1.71 -19.52 -5.36
CA ILE A 175 -2.87 -18.92 -4.68
C ILE A 175 -3.80 -18.22 -5.68
N PHE A 176 -3.25 -17.40 -6.60
CA PHE A 176 -4.05 -16.45 -7.40
C PHE A 176 -4.21 -16.81 -8.88
N LEU A 177 -3.49 -17.80 -9.40
CA LEU A 177 -3.60 -18.15 -10.83
C LEU A 177 -4.99 -18.69 -11.18
N LEU A 178 -5.50 -19.63 -10.37
CA LEU A 178 -6.81 -20.24 -10.60
C LEU A 178 -7.99 -19.25 -10.56
N PRO A 179 -8.12 -18.38 -9.54
CA PRO A 179 -9.20 -17.39 -9.53
C PRO A 179 -9.07 -16.37 -10.66
N SER A 180 -7.84 -15.94 -10.98
CA SER A 180 -7.60 -15.00 -12.10
C SER A 180 -7.98 -15.62 -13.45
N LEU A 181 -7.67 -16.90 -13.65
CA LEU A 181 -8.07 -17.66 -14.83
C LEU A 181 -9.58 -17.77 -14.94
N ALA A 182 -10.27 -18.18 -13.88
CA ALA A 182 -11.72 -18.30 -13.86
C ALA A 182 -12.39 -16.96 -14.20
N LEU A 183 -11.94 -15.86 -13.60
CA LEU A 183 -12.45 -14.52 -13.88
C LEU A 183 -12.16 -14.06 -15.30
N GLY A 184 -10.98 -14.38 -15.84
CA GLY A 184 -10.61 -14.07 -17.23
C GLY A 184 -11.54 -14.67 -18.27
N THR A 185 -12.15 -15.83 -17.99
CA THR A 185 -13.09 -16.46 -18.94
C THR A 185 -14.39 -15.67 -19.15
N ILE A 186 -14.75 -14.78 -18.23
CA ILE A 186 -16.07 -14.14 -18.19
C ILE A 186 -16.23 -13.13 -19.32
N SER A 187 -15.20 -12.31 -19.58
CA SER A 187 -15.27 -11.23 -20.57
C SER A 187 -15.60 -11.73 -22.00
N PRO A 188 -14.89 -12.73 -22.57
CA PRO A 188 -15.24 -13.28 -23.89
C PRO A 188 -16.61 -13.98 -23.92
N LEU A 189 -17.01 -14.69 -22.86
CA LEU A 189 -18.33 -15.31 -22.77
C LEU A 189 -19.45 -14.27 -22.83
N VAL A 190 -19.33 -13.19 -22.07
CA VAL A 190 -20.32 -12.10 -22.05
C VAL A 190 -20.32 -11.33 -23.37
N ALA A 191 -19.15 -11.04 -23.93
CA ALA A 191 -19.04 -10.39 -25.24
C ALA A 191 -19.74 -11.21 -26.34
N SER A 192 -19.52 -12.52 -26.38
CA SER A 192 -20.18 -13.42 -27.33
C SER A 192 -21.70 -13.46 -27.14
N MET A 193 -22.20 -13.46 -25.90
CA MET A 193 -23.64 -13.35 -25.65
C MET A 193 -24.23 -12.01 -26.10
N ALA A 194 -23.56 -10.89 -25.80
CA ALA A 194 -24.00 -9.55 -26.19
C ALA A 194 -24.05 -9.42 -27.72
N LEU A 195 -23.04 -9.95 -28.42
CA LEU A 195 -22.98 -9.96 -29.88
C LEU A 195 -24.15 -10.73 -30.50
N SER A 196 -24.56 -11.87 -29.92
CA SER A 196 -25.70 -12.63 -30.47
C SER A 196 -27.07 -11.96 -30.33
N ARG A 197 -27.16 -10.88 -29.53
CA ARG A 197 -28.39 -10.11 -29.31
C ARG A 197 -28.41 -8.77 -30.04
N SER A 198 -27.29 -8.35 -30.62
CA SER A 198 -27.14 -7.03 -31.22
C SER A 198 -26.83 -7.12 -32.71
N THR A 199 -27.40 -6.21 -33.50
CA THR A 199 -27.05 -6.04 -34.91
C THR A 199 -25.83 -5.14 -35.12
N LYS A 200 -25.39 -4.41 -34.09
CA LYS A 200 -24.26 -3.48 -34.15
C LYS A 200 -23.02 -4.08 -33.47
N THR A 201 -22.30 -4.94 -34.20
CA THR A 201 -21.13 -5.68 -33.68
C THR A 201 -20.10 -4.77 -33.00
N GLY A 202 -19.56 -3.77 -33.72
CA GLY A 202 -18.48 -2.92 -33.20
C GLY A 202 -18.85 -2.15 -31.92
N SER A 203 -20.02 -1.49 -31.90
CA SER A 203 -20.48 -0.75 -30.72
C SER A 203 -20.79 -1.67 -29.53
N THR A 204 -21.22 -2.91 -29.78
CA THR A 204 -21.53 -3.87 -28.72
C THR A 204 -20.26 -4.37 -28.04
N VAL A 205 -19.26 -4.77 -28.83
CA VAL A 205 -17.94 -5.16 -28.30
C VAL A 205 -17.30 -3.98 -27.57
N GLY A 206 -17.30 -2.79 -28.18
CA GLY A 206 -16.75 -1.59 -27.56
C GLY A 206 -17.40 -1.26 -26.22
N ASN A 207 -18.73 -1.37 -26.11
CA ASN A 207 -19.45 -1.14 -24.86
C ASN A 207 -19.06 -2.16 -23.77
N VAL A 208 -18.94 -3.44 -24.10
CA VAL A 208 -18.54 -4.47 -23.14
C VAL A 208 -17.16 -4.16 -22.56
N TYR A 209 -16.18 -3.81 -23.41
CA TYR A 209 -14.85 -3.41 -22.94
C TYR A 209 -14.85 -2.10 -22.15
N ALA A 210 -15.63 -1.10 -22.57
CA ALA A 210 -15.73 0.18 -21.87
C ALA A 210 -16.30 0.01 -20.45
N TRP A 211 -17.37 -0.79 -20.30
CA TRP A 211 -17.93 -1.10 -18.98
C TRP A 211 -16.99 -1.95 -18.12
N GLY A 212 -16.20 -2.83 -18.75
CA GLY A 212 -15.14 -3.56 -18.05
C GLY A 212 -14.05 -2.64 -17.51
N ALA A 213 -13.53 -1.73 -18.35
CA ALA A 213 -12.52 -0.76 -17.92
C ALA A 213 -13.05 0.17 -16.83
N PHE A 214 -14.29 0.66 -16.98
CA PHE A 214 -14.93 1.49 -15.97
C PHE A 214 -15.11 0.74 -14.64
N GLY A 215 -15.54 -0.52 -14.67
CA GLY A 215 -15.62 -1.38 -13.49
C GLY A 215 -14.26 -1.59 -12.83
N SER A 216 -13.21 -1.77 -13.61
CA SER A 216 -11.85 -1.88 -13.08
C SER A 216 -11.40 -0.59 -12.39
N ILE A 217 -11.63 0.59 -12.99
CA ILE A 217 -11.31 1.88 -12.35
C ILE A 217 -12.04 2.05 -11.02
N VAL A 218 -13.36 1.78 -11.01
CA VAL A 218 -14.17 1.86 -9.78
C VAL A 218 -13.66 0.86 -8.74
N GLY A 219 -13.39 -0.38 -9.13
CA GLY A 219 -12.87 -1.42 -8.24
C GLY A 219 -11.52 -1.06 -7.64
N THR A 220 -10.62 -0.48 -8.43
CA THR A 220 -9.31 -0.02 -7.97
C THR A 220 -9.42 1.05 -6.89
N PHE A 221 -10.18 2.12 -7.14
CA PHE A 221 -10.32 3.20 -6.15
C PHE A 221 -11.12 2.76 -4.93
N LEU A 222 -12.23 2.04 -5.14
CA LEU A 222 -13.07 1.56 -4.04
C LEU A 222 -12.29 0.60 -3.14
N THR A 223 -11.52 -0.32 -3.71
CA THR A 223 -10.74 -1.29 -2.93
C THR A 223 -9.56 -0.63 -2.24
N GLY A 224 -8.75 0.11 -3.00
CA GLY A 224 -7.50 0.70 -2.51
C GLY A 224 -7.70 1.81 -1.48
N PHE A 225 -8.76 2.61 -1.59
CA PHE A 225 -8.98 3.76 -0.69
C PHE A 225 -9.99 3.52 0.42
N TYR A 226 -10.87 2.51 0.30
CA TYR A 226 -11.98 2.36 1.24
C TYR A 226 -12.18 0.94 1.75
N LEU A 227 -12.29 -0.07 0.88
CA LEU A 227 -12.66 -1.42 1.33
C LEU A 227 -11.59 -2.04 2.24
N ILE A 228 -10.30 -1.92 1.87
CA ILE A 228 -9.20 -2.51 2.65
C ILE A 228 -9.17 -1.95 4.06
N ASP A 229 -9.25 -0.62 4.20
CA ASP A 229 -9.25 0.07 5.50
C ASP A 229 -10.43 -0.35 6.39
N VAL A 230 -11.64 -0.40 5.82
CA VAL A 230 -12.86 -0.55 6.63
C VAL A 230 -13.15 -2.02 6.96
N TRP A 231 -12.84 -2.97 6.08
CA TRP A 231 -13.29 -4.38 6.20
C TRP A 231 -12.14 -5.38 6.34
N GLY A 232 -10.90 -4.98 6.06
CA GLY A 232 -9.74 -5.86 6.04
C GLY A 232 -9.73 -6.84 4.86
N THR A 233 -8.57 -7.44 4.58
CA THR A 233 -8.32 -8.19 3.35
C THR A 233 -9.17 -9.47 3.27
N ARG A 234 -9.29 -10.20 4.37
CA ARG A 234 -10.03 -11.48 4.46
C ARG A 234 -11.52 -11.30 4.13
N THR A 235 -12.14 -10.26 4.68
CA THR A 235 -13.57 -9.98 4.47
C THR A 235 -13.85 -9.64 3.00
N ILE A 236 -12.98 -8.84 2.38
CA ILE A 236 -13.13 -8.44 0.98
C ILE A 236 -13.02 -9.63 0.04
N ILE A 237 -12.10 -10.56 0.28
CA ILE A 237 -12.00 -11.82 -0.48
C ILE A 237 -13.31 -12.62 -0.34
N GLY A 238 -13.83 -12.75 0.89
CA GLY A 238 -15.11 -13.39 1.16
C GLY A 238 -16.30 -12.75 0.45
N LEU A 239 -16.37 -11.42 0.43
CA LEU A 239 -17.40 -10.66 -0.30
C LEU A 239 -17.27 -10.81 -1.81
N THR A 240 -16.04 -10.81 -2.32
CA THR A 240 -15.76 -11.01 -3.75
C THR A 240 -16.25 -12.40 -4.16
N ALA A 241 -15.87 -13.44 -3.40
CA ALA A 241 -16.37 -14.80 -3.61
C ALA A 241 -17.91 -14.87 -3.53
N SER A 242 -18.52 -14.17 -2.57
CA SER A 242 -19.99 -14.13 -2.40
C SER A 242 -20.70 -13.46 -3.58
N THR A 243 -20.15 -12.35 -4.07
CA THR A 243 -20.67 -11.62 -5.23
C THR A 243 -20.61 -12.51 -6.47
N LEU A 244 -19.49 -13.18 -6.72
CA LEU A 244 -19.35 -14.13 -7.83
C LEU A 244 -20.32 -15.30 -7.70
N GLY A 245 -20.51 -15.84 -6.49
CA GLY A 245 -21.47 -16.92 -6.25
C GLY A 245 -22.92 -16.49 -6.49
N LEU A 246 -23.27 -15.26 -6.11
CA LEU A 246 -24.58 -14.67 -6.42
C LEU A 246 -24.78 -14.52 -7.94
N LEU A 247 -23.76 -14.04 -8.67
CA LEU A 247 -23.79 -13.96 -10.12
C LEU A 247 -23.94 -15.35 -10.77
N ALA A 248 -23.31 -16.39 -10.21
CA ALA A 248 -23.51 -17.77 -10.65
C ALA A 248 -24.98 -18.21 -10.52
N VAL A 249 -25.63 -17.90 -9.39
CA VAL A 249 -27.06 -18.21 -9.15
C VAL A 249 -27.97 -17.46 -10.12
N ILE A 250 -27.66 -16.19 -10.40
CA ILE A 250 -28.43 -15.37 -11.35
C ILE A 250 -28.32 -15.94 -12.77
N MET A 251 -27.11 -16.35 -13.18
CA MET A 251 -26.84 -16.87 -14.52
C MET A 251 -27.26 -18.32 -14.74
N ALA A 252 -27.50 -19.09 -13.69
CA ALA A 252 -27.85 -20.52 -13.74
C ALA A 252 -29.17 -20.89 -14.46
N GLY A 253 -29.95 -19.91 -14.93
CA GLY A 253 -31.12 -20.16 -15.78
C GLY A 253 -32.22 -21.02 -15.13
N SER A 254 -32.83 -21.93 -15.89
CA SER A 254 -33.91 -22.84 -15.49
C SER A 254 -33.44 -24.09 -14.73
N GLY A 255 -32.14 -24.23 -14.47
CA GLY A 255 -31.57 -25.32 -13.69
C GLY A 255 -31.90 -25.20 -12.20
N LYS A 256 -33.14 -25.55 -11.82
CA LYS A 256 -33.65 -25.44 -10.44
C LYS A 256 -32.75 -26.15 -9.43
N ILE A 257 -32.21 -27.31 -9.78
CA ILE A 257 -31.32 -28.10 -8.92
C ILE A 257 -29.98 -27.39 -8.73
N PHE A 258 -29.31 -26.94 -9.80
CA PHE A 258 -28.03 -26.23 -9.69
C PHE A 258 -28.19 -24.95 -8.85
N ARG A 259 -29.25 -24.18 -9.09
CA ARG A 259 -29.55 -22.97 -8.30
C ARG A 259 -29.75 -23.29 -6.82
N ALA A 260 -30.54 -24.32 -6.52
CA ALA A 260 -30.75 -24.75 -5.13
C ALA A 260 -29.45 -25.25 -4.49
N SER A 261 -28.61 -26.00 -5.20
CA SER A 261 -27.31 -26.47 -4.69
C SER A 261 -26.35 -25.33 -4.40
N VAL A 262 -26.29 -24.30 -5.25
CA VAL A 262 -25.43 -23.14 -5.01
C VAL A 262 -25.96 -22.29 -3.86
N VAL A 263 -27.27 -22.02 -3.79
CA VAL A 263 -27.87 -21.19 -2.73
C VAL A 263 -27.87 -21.91 -1.38
N CYS A 264 -28.37 -23.14 -1.31
CA CYS A 264 -28.53 -23.88 -0.06
C CYS A 264 -27.24 -24.61 0.35
N GLY A 265 -26.33 -24.90 -0.58
CA GLY A 265 -25.05 -25.54 -0.29
C GLY A 265 -23.91 -24.53 -0.23
N TRP A 266 -23.43 -24.11 -1.40
CA TRP A 266 -22.19 -23.32 -1.51
C TRP A 266 -22.26 -21.97 -0.79
N MET A 267 -23.35 -21.21 -0.94
CA MET A 267 -23.48 -19.89 -0.31
C MET A 267 -23.60 -19.97 1.21
N GLN A 268 -24.21 -21.01 1.76
CA GLN A 268 -24.25 -21.23 3.21
C GLN A 268 -22.86 -21.60 3.73
N LEU A 269 -22.16 -22.52 3.06
CA LEU A 269 -20.79 -22.87 3.39
C LEU A 269 -19.87 -21.64 3.32
N LEU A 270 -20.01 -20.84 2.26
CA LEU A 270 -19.24 -19.61 2.11
C LEU A 270 -19.57 -18.61 3.22
N GLY A 271 -20.84 -18.43 3.57
CA GLY A 271 -21.26 -17.57 4.67
C GLY A 271 -20.61 -17.97 5.99
N TRP A 272 -20.67 -19.26 6.35
CA TRP A 272 -20.03 -19.76 7.58
C TRP A 272 -18.51 -19.63 7.57
N THR A 273 -17.86 -19.87 6.43
CA THR A 273 -16.40 -19.77 6.31
C THR A 273 -15.93 -18.31 6.38
N VAL A 274 -16.64 -17.37 5.75
CA VAL A 274 -16.35 -15.94 5.88
C VAL A 274 -16.57 -15.45 7.31
N LEU A 275 -17.67 -15.85 7.96
CA LEU A 275 -17.90 -15.51 9.37
C LEU A 275 -16.79 -16.06 10.28
N ALA A 276 -16.37 -17.32 10.09
CA ALA A 276 -15.27 -17.91 10.86
C ALA A 276 -13.92 -17.20 10.59
N ALA A 277 -13.66 -16.80 9.35
CA ALA A 277 -12.42 -16.13 8.95
C ALA A 277 -12.32 -14.68 9.46
N THR A 278 -13.46 -14.00 9.69
CA THR A 278 -13.49 -12.54 9.89
C THR A 278 -14.02 -12.12 11.26
N CYS A 279 -15.03 -12.80 11.82
CA CYS A 279 -15.68 -12.34 13.04
C CYS A 279 -14.70 -12.36 14.22
N THR A 280 -14.64 -11.24 14.93
CA THR A 280 -13.90 -11.11 16.19
C THR A 280 -14.88 -10.89 17.34
N GLN A 281 -14.44 -11.22 18.56
CA GLN A 281 -15.19 -10.97 19.78
C GLN A 281 -15.66 -9.49 19.91
N PRO A 282 -14.79 -8.46 19.77
CA PRO A 282 -15.23 -7.06 19.89
C PRO A 282 -16.22 -6.66 18.80
N MET A 283 -16.03 -7.10 17.55
CA MET A 283 -16.95 -6.81 16.45
C MET A 283 -18.35 -7.36 16.75
N MET A 284 -18.45 -8.63 17.14
CA MET A 284 -19.75 -9.25 17.41
C MET A 284 -20.38 -8.73 18.70
N ALA A 285 -19.58 -8.31 19.68
CA ALA A 285 -20.08 -7.59 20.86
C ALA A 285 -20.71 -6.24 20.47
N ALA A 286 -20.09 -5.50 19.54
CA ALA A 286 -20.66 -4.26 19.02
C ALA A 286 -21.98 -4.50 18.25
N VAL A 287 -22.05 -5.54 17.42
CA VAL A 287 -23.31 -5.96 16.76
C VAL A 287 -24.38 -6.28 17.80
N GLY A 288 -24.04 -7.07 18.81
CA GLY A 288 -24.92 -7.39 19.93
C GLY A 288 -25.40 -6.13 20.66
N LYS A 289 -24.52 -5.17 20.90
CA LYS A 289 -24.85 -3.87 21.51
C LYS A 289 -25.84 -3.07 20.67
N THR A 290 -25.75 -3.12 19.34
CA THR A 290 -26.69 -2.48 18.42
C THR A 290 -28.05 -3.18 18.44
N VAL A 291 -28.09 -4.50 18.33
CA VAL A 291 -29.32 -5.30 18.44
C VAL A 291 -30.02 -5.04 19.79
N GLY A 292 -29.25 -5.07 20.88
CA GLY A 292 -29.75 -4.77 22.22
C GLY A 292 -30.28 -3.36 22.35
N SER A 293 -29.68 -2.37 21.67
CA SER A 293 -30.21 -0.99 21.65
C SER A 293 -31.54 -0.88 20.91
N THR A 294 -31.71 -1.60 19.79
CA THR A 294 -32.96 -1.62 19.02
C THR A 294 -34.09 -2.32 19.79
N LEU A 295 -33.78 -3.43 20.46
CA LEU A 295 -34.76 -4.21 21.25
C LEU A 295 -35.17 -3.53 22.56
N SER A 296 -34.37 -2.58 23.05
CA SER A 296 -34.63 -1.86 24.31
C SER A 296 -35.32 -0.50 24.13
N VAL A 297 -35.65 -0.10 22.90
CA VAL A 297 -36.30 1.19 22.57
C VAL A 297 -37.58 1.44 23.37
N THR A 298 -38.33 0.40 23.69
CA THR A 298 -39.60 0.49 24.43
C THR A 298 -39.45 0.23 25.94
N GLN A 299 -38.24 0.00 26.43
CA GLN A 299 -37.99 -0.39 27.82
C GLN A 299 -37.55 0.78 28.70
N SER A 300 -37.80 0.67 30.01
CA SER A 300 -37.28 1.61 31.01
C SER A 300 -35.74 1.62 31.01
N LYS A 301 -35.11 2.76 31.30
CA LYS A 301 -33.65 2.99 31.22
C LYS A 301 -32.82 1.88 31.87
N SER A 302 -33.21 1.39 33.05
CA SER A 302 -32.49 0.32 33.76
C SER A 302 -32.62 -1.04 33.06
N LYS A 303 -33.78 -1.39 32.50
CA LYS A 303 -33.95 -2.63 31.73
C LYS A 303 -33.27 -2.54 30.36
N ALA A 304 -33.22 -1.33 29.79
CA ALA A 304 -32.56 -1.07 28.52
C ALA A 304 -31.04 -1.28 28.59
N THR A 305 -30.39 -0.82 29.67
CA THR A 305 -28.94 -1.06 29.88
C THR A 305 -28.64 -2.55 30.05
N THR A 306 -29.39 -3.26 30.89
CA THR A 306 -29.18 -4.71 31.10
C THR A 306 -29.42 -5.51 29.81
N THR A 307 -30.43 -5.14 29.03
CA THR A 307 -30.70 -5.78 27.72
C THR A 307 -29.54 -5.54 26.76
N ARG A 308 -29.02 -4.30 26.70
CA ARG A 308 -27.89 -3.94 25.84
C ARG A 308 -26.62 -4.69 26.20
N GLU A 309 -26.30 -4.78 27.50
CA GLU A 309 -25.15 -5.55 28.00
C GLU A 309 -25.31 -7.04 27.74
N ARG A 310 -26.49 -7.61 27.98
CA ARG A 310 -26.77 -9.03 27.70
C ARG A 310 -26.56 -9.37 26.23
N TRP A 311 -27.09 -8.56 25.32
CA TRP A 311 -26.90 -8.79 23.87
C TRP A 311 -25.46 -8.53 23.43
N SER A 312 -24.77 -7.55 24.01
CA SER A 312 -23.33 -7.32 23.78
C SER A 312 -22.50 -8.52 24.24
N TYR A 313 -22.79 -9.09 25.41
CA TYR A 313 -22.11 -10.28 25.92
C TYR A 313 -22.41 -11.51 25.04
N PHE A 314 -23.68 -11.72 24.66
CA PHE A 314 -24.07 -12.79 23.76
C PHE A 314 -23.34 -12.67 22.41
N GLY A 315 -23.34 -11.48 21.81
CA GLY A 315 -22.59 -11.20 20.58
C GLY A 315 -21.10 -11.50 20.73
N GLY A 316 -20.47 -11.02 21.82
CA GLY A 316 -19.08 -11.33 22.13
C GLY A 316 -18.81 -12.84 22.22
N SER A 317 -19.68 -13.60 22.90
CA SER A 317 -19.55 -15.05 23.03
C SER A 317 -19.67 -15.80 21.69
N VAL A 318 -20.55 -15.33 20.79
CA VAL A 318 -20.67 -15.86 19.43
C VAL A 318 -19.42 -15.53 18.61
N GLY A 319 -18.92 -14.30 18.71
CA GLY A 319 -17.69 -13.88 18.05
C GLY A 319 -16.48 -14.69 18.49
N LEU A 320 -16.36 -15.00 19.77
CA LEU A 320 -15.29 -15.84 20.30
C LEU A 320 -15.35 -17.27 19.74
N LYS A 321 -16.54 -17.90 19.72
CA LYS A 321 -16.71 -19.25 19.14
C LYS A 321 -16.44 -19.28 17.63
N LEU A 322 -16.84 -18.25 16.89
CA LEU A 322 -16.54 -18.13 15.46
C LEU A 322 -15.05 -17.94 15.22
N HIS A 323 -14.37 -17.16 16.06
CA HIS A 323 -12.92 -16.97 16.01
C HIS A 323 -12.19 -18.31 16.28
N GLU A 324 -12.59 -19.06 17.31
CA GLU A 324 -12.05 -20.41 17.60
C GLU A 324 -12.29 -21.39 16.43
N LEU A 325 -13.48 -21.36 15.83
CA LEU A 325 -13.79 -22.16 14.65
C LEU A 325 -12.88 -21.79 13.47
N GLY A 326 -12.62 -20.50 13.26
CA GLY A 326 -11.71 -20.00 12.24
C GLY A 326 -10.28 -20.52 12.43
N LEU A 327 -9.79 -20.53 13.68
CA LEU A 327 -8.48 -21.10 14.03
C LEU A 327 -8.44 -22.61 13.76
N LEU A 328 -9.49 -23.34 14.15
CA LEU A 328 -9.60 -24.79 13.93
C LEU A 328 -9.57 -25.13 12.43
N LEU A 329 -10.29 -24.36 11.61
CA LEU A 329 -10.37 -24.55 10.16
C LEU A 329 -9.17 -23.97 9.39
N LYS A 330 -8.16 -23.43 10.08
CA LYS A 330 -6.99 -22.75 9.47
C LYS A 330 -7.38 -21.65 8.48
N LEU A 331 -8.42 -20.90 8.82
CA LEU A 331 -8.87 -19.71 8.07
C LEU A 331 -8.20 -18.43 8.55
N ARG A 332 -7.56 -18.48 9.72
CA ARG A 332 -6.91 -17.36 10.38
C ARG A 332 -5.79 -17.85 11.30
N ASP A 333 -4.89 -16.94 11.65
CA ASP A 333 -3.69 -17.17 12.46
C ASP A 333 -3.56 -16.19 13.64
N ASP A 334 -4.46 -15.22 13.77
CA ASP A 334 -4.45 -14.24 14.86
C ASP A 334 -4.94 -14.88 16.17
N ARG A 335 -4.15 -14.76 17.24
CA ARG A 335 -4.43 -15.36 18.55
C ARG A 335 -5.20 -14.40 19.45
N VAL A 336 -6.12 -14.92 20.26
CA VAL A 336 -6.80 -14.14 21.29
C VAL A 336 -5.78 -13.66 22.31
N GLY A 337 -5.71 -12.35 22.54
CA GLY A 337 -4.78 -11.71 23.49
C GLY A 337 -3.51 -11.10 22.86
N THR A 338 -3.19 -11.44 21.61
CA THR A 338 -2.17 -10.72 20.82
C THR A 338 -2.81 -9.57 20.04
N TYR A 339 -2.14 -8.41 19.99
CA TYR A 339 -2.62 -7.31 19.15
C TYR A 339 -2.38 -7.68 17.67
N TYR A 340 -3.45 -7.73 16.90
CA TYR A 340 -3.44 -7.95 15.46
C TYR A 340 -4.31 -6.88 14.80
N ASP A 341 -3.74 -6.13 13.85
CA ASP A 341 -4.47 -5.09 13.14
C ASP A 341 -3.98 -4.99 11.69
N GLU A 342 -4.89 -4.82 10.74
CA GLU A 342 -4.58 -4.57 9.33
C GLU A 342 -4.79 -3.09 9.04
N SER A 343 -3.74 -2.29 9.15
CA SER A 343 -3.80 -0.85 8.88
C SER A 343 -3.72 -0.55 7.37
N ASN A 344 -3.92 0.71 7.00
CA ASN A 344 -3.71 1.22 5.64
C ASN A 344 -2.30 0.99 5.09
N TYR A 345 -1.30 0.79 5.96
CA TYR A 345 0.10 0.71 5.57
C TYR A 345 0.68 -0.69 5.76
N SER A 346 0.43 -1.30 6.91
CA SER A 346 1.01 -2.60 7.28
C SER A 346 0.07 -3.45 8.13
N THR A 347 0.32 -4.76 8.09
CA THR A 347 -0.20 -5.72 9.06
C THR A 347 0.60 -5.59 10.35
N ILE A 348 -0.04 -5.20 11.44
CA ILE A 348 0.57 -4.98 12.74
C ILE A 348 0.33 -6.20 13.62
N ILE A 349 1.40 -6.81 14.11
CA ILE A 349 1.33 -7.96 15.02
C ILE A 349 2.22 -7.69 16.22
N VAL A 350 1.66 -7.77 17.42
CA VAL A 350 2.43 -7.82 18.67
C VAL A 350 2.45 -9.26 19.15
N GLY A 351 3.60 -9.91 18.98
CA GLY A 351 3.82 -11.30 19.37
C GLY A 351 4.67 -11.41 20.63
N GLU A 352 4.70 -12.62 21.17
CA GLU A 352 5.61 -13.04 22.23
C GLU A 352 6.53 -14.12 21.65
N ASP A 353 7.80 -14.08 22.00
CA ASP A 353 8.83 -15.05 21.63
C ASP A 353 9.77 -15.25 22.83
N GLU A 354 10.70 -16.19 22.72
CA GLU A 354 11.79 -16.37 23.69
C GLU A 354 13.13 -16.08 23.00
N ALA A 355 13.98 -15.28 23.65
CA ALA A 355 15.35 -15.07 23.20
C ALA A 355 16.17 -16.37 23.33
N GLU A 356 17.37 -16.43 22.71
CA GLU A 356 18.24 -17.63 22.75
C GLU A 356 18.60 -18.07 24.18
N ASP A 357 18.54 -17.16 25.15
CA ASP A 357 18.79 -17.38 26.57
C ASP A 357 17.53 -17.76 27.37
N GLY A 358 16.38 -17.88 26.72
CA GLY A 358 15.09 -18.21 27.33
C GLY A 358 14.34 -17.01 27.92
N THR A 359 14.83 -15.78 27.72
CA THR A 359 14.16 -14.57 28.21
C THR A 359 12.87 -14.30 27.40
N PRO A 360 11.72 -14.08 28.04
CA PRO A 360 10.48 -13.78 27.33
C PRO A 360 10.57 -12.39 26.70
N ILE A 361 10.43 -12.31 25.38
CA ILE A 361 10.48 -11.07 24.62
C ILE A 361 9.15 -10.82 23.91
N LYS A 362 8.70 -9.58 23.85
CA LYS A 362 7.62 -9.14 22.98
C LYS A 362 8.21 -8.50 21.74
N TYR A 363 7.65 -8.80 20.57
CA TYR A 363 8.07 -8.17 19.33
C TYR A 363 6.91 -7.47 18.64
N LEU A 364 7.21 -6.33 18.02
CA LEU A 364 6.32 -5.66 17.06
C LEU A 364 6.76 -6.05 15.66
N ARG A 365 5.85 -6.63 14.88
CA ARG A 365 6.05 -6.94 13.47
C ARG A 365 5.11 -6.09 12.62
N LEU A 366 5.67 -5.40 11.64
CA LEU A 366 4.93 -4.74 10.57
C LEU A 366 5.14 -5.52 9.27
N ASP A 367 4.05 -6.08 8.75
CA ASP A 367 4.05 -7.08 7.68
C ASP A 367 4.96 -8.27 8.02
N LYS A 368 6.11 -8.37 7.34
CA LYS A 368 7.12 -9.40 7.60
C LYS A 368 8.23 -8.93 8.54
N LEU A 369 8.43 -7.62 8.68
CA LEU A 369 9.62 -7.04 9.31
C LEU A 369 9.40 -6.78 10.79
N ILE A 370 10.29 -7.31 11.62
CA ILE A 370 10.33 -7.01 13.05
C ILE A 370 10.88 -5.60 13.22
N HIS A 371 10.09 -4.75 13.88
CA HIS A 371 10.37 -3.34 14.10
C HIS A 371 10.86 -3.03 15.51
N SER A 372 10.49 -3.85 16.50
CA SER A 372 11.01 -3.70 17.86
C SER A 372 10.97 -5.02 18.62
N TYR A 373 11.87 -5.15 19.57
CA TYR A 373 11.81 -6.13 20.65
C TYR A 373 11.71 -5.40 21.98
N TYR A 374 11.01 -6.00 22.93
CA TYR A 374 10.81 -5.46 24.26
C TYR A 374 10.83 -6.61 25.26
N ASP A 375 11.75 -6.58 26.22
CA ASP A 375 11.71 -7.47 27.37
C ASP A 375 10.75 -6.87 28.42
N PRO A 376 9.64 -7.56 28.76
CA PRO A 376 8.70 -7.11 29.78
C PRO A 376 9.26 -7.09 31.21
N LEU A 377 10.31 -7.87 31.46
CA LEU A 377 10.96 -8.00 32.77
C LEU A 377 12.10 -7.00 32.93
N ASP A 378 12.79 -6.65 31.84
CA ASP A 378 13.82 -5.62 31.81
C ASP A 378 13.60 -4.57 30.69
N PRO A 379 12.88 -3.47 30.97
CA PRO A 379 12.67 -2.40 29.99
C PRO A 379 13.95 -1.65 29.58
N THR A 380 15.10 -1.94 30.20
CA THR A 380 16.40 -1.35 29.83
C THR A 380 17.23 -2.26 28.90
N ALA A 381 16.77 -3.48 28.62
CA ALA A 381 17.39 -4.39 27.67
C ALA A 381 17.13 -3.91 26.23
N LEU A 382 18.09 -3.13 25.70
CA LEU A 382 18.07 -2.63 24.33
C LEU A 382 18.69 -3.65 23.38
N HIS A 383 17.88 -4.30 22.55
CA HIS A 383 18.33 -5.35 21.63
C HIS A 383 19.01 -4.82 20.36
N TYR A 384 18.64 -3.62 19.90
CA TYR A 384 19.25 -3.06 18.70
C TYR A 384 20.46 -2.19 19.02
N GLU A 385 21.56 -2.38 18.28
CA GLU A 385 22.80 -1.61 18.46
C GLU A 385 22.59 -0.09 18.38
N TYR A 386 21.71 0.38 17.48
CA TYR A 386 21.44 1.81 17.34
C TYR A 386 20.77 2.40 18.59
N GLU A 387 19.92 1.62 19.29
CA GLU A 387 19.27 2.05 20.53
C GLU A 387 20.29 2.19 21.66
N GLN A 388 21.24 1.25 21.73
CA GLN A 388 22.35 1.31 22.68
C GLN A 388 23.21 2.56 22.45
N VAL A 389 23.49 2.90 21.18
CA VAL A 389 24.21 4.13 20.82
C VAL A 389 23.44 5.37 21.25
N TYR A 390 22.13 5.47 20.95
CA TYR A 390 21.32 6.61 21.38
C TYR A 390 21.23 6.74 22.90
N ALA A 391 21.08 5.63 23.63
CA ALA A 391 21.08 5.61 25.08
C ALA A 391 22.42 6.09 25.66
N ALA A 392 23.54 5.65 25.08
CA ALA A 392 24.87 6.09 25.48
C ALA A 392 25.09 7.60 25.26
N VAL A 393 24.72 8.12 24.09
CA VAL A 393 24.82 9.56 23.76
C VAL A 393 23.92 10.39 24.67
N THR A 394 22.69 9.95 24.90
CA THR A 394 21.75 10.65 25.79
C THR A 394 22.26 10.69 27.23
N LYS A 395 22.81 9.58 27.73
CA LYS A 395 23.40 9.48 29.07
C LYS A 395 24.64 10.36 29.22
N ALA A 396 25.48 10.44 28.18
CA ALA A 396 26.65 11.33 28.16
C ALA A 396 26.23 12.81 28.19
N THR A 397 25.24 13.18 27.38
CA THR A 397 24.70 14.55 27.30
C THR A 397 24.00 14.95 28.61
N ALA A 398 23.24 14.04 29.21
CA ALA A 398 22.61 14.27 30.51
C ALA A 398 23.65 14.46 31.63
N LYS A 399 24.79 13.77 31.57
CA LYS A 399 25.87 13.93 32.55
C LYS A 399 26.65 15.23 32.38
N SER A 400 26.87 15.71 31.15
CA SER A 400 27.61 16.96 30.91
C SER A 400 26.86 18.21 31.35
N LEU A 401 25.52 18.13 31.47
CA LEU A 401 24.66 19.25 31.86
C LEU A 401 24.50 19.46 33.38
N VAL A 402 24.97 18.54 34.24
CA VAL A 402 24.52 18.47 35.65
C VAL A 402 25.65 18.46 36.70
N GLN A 403 26.93 18.52 36.32
CA GLN A 403 27.99 18.51 37.34
C GLN A 403 28.31 19.92 37.88
N PRO A 404 28.25 20.12 39.22
CA PRO A 404 28.67 21.37 39.82
C PRO A 404 30.16 21.60 39.58
N VAL A 405 30.52 22.78 39.09
CA VAL A 405 31.92 23.18 38.90
C VAL A 405 32.35 24.01 40.09
N THR A 406 33.45 23.63 40.73
CA THR A 406 34.05 24.40 41.82
C THR A 406 35.40 24.94 41.37
N ILE A 407 35.60 26.25 41.51
CA ILE A 407 36.80 26.96 41.07
C ILE A 407 37.34 27.75 42.25
N SER A 408 38.65 27.68 42.49
CA SER A 408 39.32 28.53 43.48
C SER A 408 39.59 29.91 42.89
N ILE A 409 39.12 30.96 43.58
CA ILE A 409 39.37 32.36 43.19
C ILE A 409 39.88 33.15 44.41
N ASN A 410 40.88 34.01 44.21
CA ASN A 410 41.58 34.67 45.33
C ASN A 410 40.67 35.58 46.17
N SER A 411 39.84 36.40 45.52
CA SER A 411 38.83 37.27 46.17
C SER A 411 37.85 37.83 45.14
N LEU A 412 36.61 38.11 45.55
CA LEU A 412 35.70 38.95 44.75
C LEU A 412 36.12 40.42 44.91
N PRO A 413 36.22 41.23 43.83
CA PRO A 413 36.54 42.66 43.93
C PRO A 413 35.58 43.37 44.90
N GLN A 414 36.05 44.07 45.94
CA GLN A 414 35.13 44.53 47.01
C GLN A 414 34.41 45.86 46.70
N ASP A 415 34.90 46.60 45.71
CA ASP A 415 34.50 47.96 45.34
C ASP A 415 33.19 48.02 44.53
N ARG A 416 32.70 46.88 44.05
CA ARG A 416 31.51 46.78 43.18
C ARG A 416 30.51 45.68 43.60
N PHE A 417 30.73 45.01 44.73
CA PHE A 417 30.07 43.74 45.05
C PHE A 417 29.13 43.83 46.27
N ASP A 418 27.87 43.45 46.04
CA ASP A 418 26.95 42.95 47.06
C ASP A 418 26.86 41.43 46.85
N ALA A 419 27.17 40.62 47.87
CA ALA A 419 27.07 39.16 47.82
C ALA A 419 25.66 38.64 47.45
N GLY A 420 24.64 39.51 47.48
CA GLY A 420 23.26 39.23 47.07
C GLY A 420 22.95 39.34 45.56
N LYS A 421 23.93 39.67 44.70
CA LYS A 421 23.71 39.84 43.24
C LYS A 421 24.23 38.69 42.36
N LEU A 422 24.73 37.60 42.93
CA LEU A 422 25.16 36.45 42.13
C LEU A 422 23.96 35.79 41.41
N PRO A 423 24.13 35.34 40.16
CA PRO A 423 23.08 34.63 39.44
C PRO A 423 22.70 33.34 40.18
N GLY A 424 21.42 32.96 40.11
CA GLY A 424 20.90 31.77 40.79
C GLY A 424 21.68 30.50 40.43
N GLY A 425 22.13 29.75 41.44
CA GLY A 425 22.96 28.56 41.26
C GLY A 425 24.47 28.82 41.33
N VAL A 426 24.91 30.05 41.61
CA VAL A 426 26.31 30.36 41.93
C VAL A 426 26.44 30.76 43.39
N THR A 427 27.37 30.14 44.10
CA THR A 427 27.68 30.44 45.50
C THR A 427 29.17 30.70 45.65
N PHE A 428 29.53 31.73 46.42
CA PHE A 428 30.91 32.03 46.78
C PHE A 428 31.08 31.91 48.29
N ASP A 429 32.09 31.14 48.72
CA ASP A 429 32.47 31.03 50.12
C ASP A 429 33.75 31.83 50.38
N GLU A 430 33.60 32.96 51.08
CA GLU A 430 34.70 33.87 51.45
C GLU A 430 35.75 33.22 52.35
N LYS A 431 35.40 32.18 53.12
CA LYS A 431 36.36 31.52 54.03
C LYS A 431 37.27 30.55 53.31
N THR A 432 36.78 29.95 52.23
CA THR A 432 37.50 28.92 51.47
C THR A 432 37.98 29.41 50.10
N SER A 433 37.60 30.62 49.69
CA SER A 433 37.94 31.19 48.39
C SER A 433 37.44 30.33 47.22
N LEU A 434 36.33 29.60 47.42
CA LEU A 434 35.75 28.71 46.41
C LEU A 434 34.47 29.29 45.84
N LEU A 435 34.42 29.38 44.51
CA LEU A 435 33.22 29.66 43.73
C LEU A 435 32.63 28.35 43.23
N ARG A 436 31.38 28.06 43.60
CA ARG A 436 30.65 26.87 43.18
C ARG A 436 29.49 27.25 42.26
N ILE A 437 29.42 26.58 41.12
CA ILE A 437 28.38 26.74 40.09
C ILE A 437 27.62 25.42 40.01
N ASP A 438 26.40 25.37 40.53
CA ASP A 438 25.59 24.15 40.62
C ASP A 438 25.05 23.69 39.25
N GLN A 439 24.78 24.62 38.33
CA GLN A 439 24.33 24.34 36.97
C GLN A 439 25.05 25.26 35.97
N PRO A 440 26.18 24.82 35.39
CA PRO A 440 26.90 25.62 34.41
C PRO A 440 26.05 25.79 33.16
N SER A 441 25.71 27.04 32.82
CA SER A 441 24.98 27.40 31.61
C SER A 441 25.58 28.65 30.99
N GLN A 442 25.36 28.86 29.69
CA GLN A 442 25.83 30.06 29.00
C GLN A 442 25.32 31.34 29.66
N SER A 443 24.07 31.34 30.15
CA SER A 443 23.48 32.48 30.86
C SER A 443 24.16 32.80 32.19
N VAL A 444 24.60 31.78 32.93
CA VAL A 444 25.35 31.96 34.18
C VAL A 444 26.76 32.46 33.86
N PHE A 445 27.38 31.95 32.80
CA PHE A 445 28.69 32.41 32.34
C PHE A 445 28.66 33.89 31.92
N ASP A 446 27.69 34.29 31.10
CA ASP A 446 27.53 35.68 30.65
C ASP A 446 27.25 36.62 31.83
N ALA A 447 26.41 36.18 32.79
CA ALA A 447 26.12 36.93 34.01
C ALA A 447 27.34 37.06 34.94
N LEU A 448 28.21 36.06 35.00
CA LEU A 448 29.47 36.13 35.75
C LEU A 448 30.51 37.00 35.05
N LEU A 449 30.56 36.97 33.71
CA LEU A 449 31.43 37.86 32.93
C LEU A 449 31.04 39.33 33.10
N ASP A 450 29.74 39.63 33.19
CA ASP A 450 29.23 40.98 33.47
C ASP A 450 29.70 41.56 34.81
N LEU A 451 30.20 40.73 35.71
CA LEU A 451 30.76 41.17 37.00
C LEU A 451 32.21 41.66 36.88
N SER A 452 32.89 41.42 35.76
CA SER A 452 34.27 41.88 35.52
C SER A 452 34.29 43.37 35.13
N PRO A 453 35.26 44.18 35.62
CA PRO A 453 35.46 45.55 35.13
C PRO A 453 35.75 45.58 33.62
N ASP A 454 36.32 44.51 33.08
CA ASP A 454 36.69 44.35 31.67
C ASP A 454 35.65 43.56 30.88
N ALA A 455 34.42 43.43 31.41
CA ALA A 455 33.31 42.73 30.76
C ALA A 455 33.10 43.09 29.27
N PRO A 456 33.23 44.37 28.84
CA PRO A 456 33.10 44.71 27.42
C PRO A 456 34.14 44.01 26.55
N PHE A 457 35.38 43.90 27.02
CA PHE A 457 36.46 43.20 26.31
C PHE A 457 36.17 41.70 26.26
N TRP A 458 35.83 41.09 27.39
CA TRP A 458 35.53 39.65 27.46
C TRP A 458 34.38 39.25 26.54
N LYS A 459 33.29 40.03 26.56
CA LYS A 459 32.14 39.81 25.68
C LYS A 459 32.51 39.95 24.21
N ALA A 460 33.32 40.93 23.85
CA ALA A 460 33.79 41.09 22.49
C ALA A 460 34.60 39.86 22.01
N ILE A 461 35.52 39.36 22.84
CA ILE A 461 36.32 38.17 22.51
C ILE A 461 35.47 36.89 22.44
N THR A 462 34.52 36.71 23.36
CA THR A 462 33.60 35.55 23.34
C THR A 462 32.65 35.58 22.14
N GLU A 463 32.11 36.75 21.78
CA GLU A 463 31.23 36.88 20.61
C GLU A 463 32.03 36.66 19.32
N LEU A 464 33.25 37.20 19.20
CA LEU A 464 34.14 36.90 18.07
C LEU A 464 34.46 35.41 17.98
N HIS A 465 34.75 34.75 19.11
CA HIS A 465 34.97 33.30 19.12
C HIS A 465 33.75 32.53 18.58
N LYS A 466 32.55 32.92 19.02
CA LYS A 466 31.31 32.28 18.61
C LYS A 466 31.00 32.51 17.13
N GLU A 467 31.13 33.75 16.64
CA GLU A 467 30.89 34.07 15.24
C GLU A 467 31.91 33.40 14.32
N THR A 468 33.19 33.40 14.70
CA THR A 468 34.25 32.83 13.86
C THR A 468 34.24 31.30 13.78
N ASN A 469 33.62 30.63 14.76
CA ASN A 469 33.43 29.18 14.75
C ASN A 469 32.02 28.74 14.30
N ALA A 470 31.20 29.67 13.81
CA ALA A 470 29.89 29.33 13.25
C ALA A 470 30.05 28.55 11.92
N PRO A 471 29.12 27.60 11.57
CA PRO A 471 29.27 26.72 10.40
C PRO A 471 29.39 27.42 9.03
N LEU A 472 29.06 28.71 8.94
CA LEU A 472 29.01 29.51 7.71
C LEU A 472 29.77 30.84 7.85
N TRP A 473 30.84 30.87 8.64
CA TRP A 473 31.60 32.10 8.87
C TRP A 473 32.32 32.60 7.61
N GLY A 474 32.17 33.90 7.31
CA GLY A 474 32.57 34.54 6.05
C GLY A 474 34.01 35.06 5.96
N GLY A 475 34.89 34.65 6.89
CA GLY A 475 36.32 34.96 6.86
C GLY A 475 36.76 36.21 7.64
N PHE A 476 35.83 37.04 8.12
CA PHE A 476 36.11 38.04 9.15
C PHE A 476 34.85 38.36 9.97
N SER A 477 35.02 38.77 11.22
CA SER A 477 33.96 39.23 12.13
C SER A 477 34.45 40.42 12.94
N SER A 478 33.57 41.39 13.20
CA SER A 478 33.92 42.58 13.98
C SER A 478 32.89 42.83 15.06
N VAL A 479 33.35 43.08 16.29
CA VAL A 479 32.51 43.35 17.45
C VAL A 479 32.92 44.69 18.05
N ALA A 480 31.94 45.46 18.53
CA ALA A 480 32.18 46.76 19.14
C ALA A 480 33.02 46.65 20.42
N LEU A 481 34.08 47.46 20.49
CA LEU A 481 34.92 47.68 21.65
C LEU A 481 35.59 49.05 21.54
N GLU A 482 35.02 50.05 22.22
CA GLU A 482 35.47 51.44 22.10
C GLU A 482 36.89 51.66 22.63
N GLN A 483 37.24 51.00 23.73
CA GLN A 483 38.55 51.13 24.36
C GLN A 483 39.06 49.77 24.87
N MET A 484 40.34 49.50 24.66
CA MET A 484 41.02 48.36 25.30
C MET A 484 41.21 48.64 26.79
N PRO A 485 41.02 47.65 27.68
CA PRO A 485 41.27 47.84 29.10
C PRO A 485 42.72 48.22 29.40
N GLU A 486 42.93 48.95 30.50
CA GLU A 486 44.26 49.42 30.89
C GLU A 486 45.22 48.26 31.14
N GLY A 487 46.38 48.28 30.46
CA GLY A 487 47.40 47.23 30.58
C GLY A 487 47.21 46.02 29.66
N ILE A 488 46.11 45.92 28.91
CA ILE A 488 45.89 44.84 27.94
C ILE A 488 46.34 45.27 26.54
N THR A 489 47.26 44.52 25.96
CA THR A 489 47.66 44.67 24.55
C THR A 489 47.55 43.34 23.82
N ILE A 490 47.06 43.36 22.57
CA ILE A 490 47.05 42.16 21.73
C ILE A 490 48.52 41.79 21.41
N PRO A 491 48.97 40.56 21.73
CA PRO A 491 50.33 40.13 21.43
C PRO A 491 50.64 40.24 19.93
N GLU A 492 51.89 40.59 19.59
CA GLU A 492 52.32 40.74 18.20
C GLU A 492 52.13 39.43 17.38
N SER A 493 52.25 38.27 18.04
CA SER A 493 51.97 36.96 17.45
C SER A 493 50.51 36.75 17.03
N LEU A 494 49.56 37.47 17.64
CA LEU A 494 48.12 37.39 17.36
C LEU A 494 47.61 38.54 16.48
N SER A 495 48.47 39.48 16.10
CA SER A 495 48.15 40.58 15.18
C SER A 495 47.60 40.15 13.80
N PRO A 496 47.98 39.01 13.19
CA PRO A 496 47.33 38.55 11.95
C PRO A 496 45.94 37.93 12.17
N THR A 497 45.61 37.56 13.41
CA THR A 497 44.35 36.90 13.79
C THR A 497 43.32 37.91 14.29
N LEU A 498 43.76 38.86 15.12
CA LEU A 498 42.90 39.79 15.85
C LEU A 498 43.51 41.19 15.82
N ARG A 499 42.69 42.20 15.51
CA ARG A 499 43.12 43.60 15.51
C ARG A 499 42.07 44.50 16.17
N HIS A 500 42.51 45.40 17.04
CA HIS A 500 41.67 46.50 17.55
C HIS A 500 41.86 47.74 16.69
N ASP A 501 40.76 48.31 16.22
CA ASP A 501 40.74 49.59 15.53
C ASP A 501 40.15 50.66 16.46
N VAL A 502 41.04 51.50 17.00
CA VAL A 502 40.69 52.58 17.93
C VAL A 502 39.82 53.65 17.27
N THR A 503 39.92 53.83 15.95
CA THR A 503 39.16 54.86 15.21
C THR A 503 37.71 54.44 15.03
N LEU A 504 37.50 53.15 14.76
CA LEU A 504 36.18 52.57 14.55
C LEU A 504 35.54 52.03 15.84
N GLY A 505 36.31 51.91 16.93
CA GLY A 505 35.83 51.37 18.20
C GLY A 505 35.41 49.91 18.09
N VAL A 506 36.17 49.09 17.33
CA VAL A 506 35.86 47.67 17.11
C VAL A 506 37.10 46.78 17.24
N VAL A 507 36.89 45.53 17.63
CA VAL A 507 37.87 44.45 17.47
C VAL A 507 37.41 43.54 16.33
N THR A 508 38.31 43.27 15.40
CA THR A 508 38.06 42.42 14.24
C THR A 508 38.92 41.16 14.31
N ALA A 509 38.29 40.00 14.12
CA ALA A 509 38.96 38.73 13.89
C ALA A 509 39.00 38.43 12.38
N TYR A 510 40.19 38.14 11.86
CA TYR A 510 40.43 37.77 10.45
C TYR A 510 40.72 36.27 10.27
N GLN A 511 40.87 35.53 11.37
CA GLN A 511 40.99 34.08 11.39
C GLN A 511 40.14 33.49 12.51
N ALA A 512 39.85 32.19 12.43
CA ALA A 512 39.04 31.52 13.43
C ALA A 512 39.73 31.58 14.80
N LEU A 513 39.03 32.14 15.80
CA LEU A 513 39.60 32.24 17.14
C LEU A 513 39.46 30.88 17.81
N THR A 514 40.55 30.13 17.96
CA THR A 514 40.52 28.82 18.63
C THR A 514 40.33 28.97 20.15
N ASN A 515 39.86 27.91 20.82
CA ASN A 515 39.76 27.89 22.29
C ASN A 515 41.09 28.23 22.95
N GLU A 516 42.20 27.70 22.43
CA GLU A 516 43.54 27.97 22.95
C GLU A 516 43.93 29.45 22.83
N THR A 517 43.60 30.09 21.69
CA THR A 517 43.90 31.50 21.45
C THR A 517 43.06 32.41 22.33
N ARG A 518 41.76 32.10 22.45
CA ARG A 518 40.85 32.79 23.36
C ARG A 518 41.36 32.71 24.79
N ASP A 519 41.74 31.52 25.25
CA ASP A 519 42.19 31.31 26.62
C ASP A 519 43.58 31.91 26.87
N GLN A 520 44.44 32.03 25.85
CA GLN A 520 45.71 32.77 25.94
C GLN A 520 45.48 34.28 26.11
N LEU A 521 44.56 34.86 25.34
CA LEU A 521 44.16 36.27 25.51
C LEU A 521 43.58 36.50 26.91
N ILE A 522 42.80 35.53 27.40
CA ILE A 522 42.27 35.58 28.76
C ILE A 522 43.38 35.55 29.82
N ARG A 523 44.35 34.64 29.69
CA ARG A 523 45.46 34.51 30.66
C ARG A 523 46.45 35.67 30.67
N ASN A 524 46.60 36.38 29.56
CA ASN A 524 47.52 37.51 29.43
C ASN A 524 46.92 38.84 29.88
N THR A 525 45.66 38.81 30.33
CA THR A 525 44.96 39.95 30.92
C THR A 525 45.15 39.90 32.44
N PRO A 526 45.51 41.02 33.10
CA PRO A 526 45.80 41.07 34.53
C PRO A 526 44.66 40.59 35.45
#